data_AF-A0A536PVH4-F1
#
_entry.id   AF-A0A536PVH4-F1
#
_cell.length_a   1.000
_cell.length_b   1.000
_cell.length_c   1.000
_cell.angle_alpha   90.00
_cell.angle_beta   90.00
_cell.angle_gamma   90.00
#
_symmetry.space_group_name_H-M   'P 1'
#
loop_
_entity.id
_entity.type
_entity.pdbx_description
1 polymer ?
#
loop_
_entity_poly.entity_id
_entity_poly.type
_entity_poly.pdbx_seq_one_letter_code
_entity_poly.pdbx_strand_id
1 'polypeptide(L)'
;MKSMRMVGALICLGVLVAGCGGTQELLRPTRSDKLYEAVTARGSQLVSVIDSRSHSTDRRLPLGVPTGDWRHIYSIVSTSLIDTDPQTGATRSSIQLQGTYQLPPATANGLPGGLSPNGQWLVVEAFDGSANGMPSSTHMLVIDTTTSRVWRKIDLGGYFRFDAVSNDGDRLYLIQHLNGKEYYVRLYDVIGGKLDDNIVVDKSDGNQAMVGTRLSGVATPDGHWLFSMYVREHESPFIHALSLDGPYAFCLDLPGHGYVDSGAEMHWSLAINRDGSRLYAVNPATGAVAVISPGANDAPAVLRTARFDKAMSVAGSASAANAAVVSADGATLVVGGPAGIAWIDTASLRVRAHALADWSVSSLGLSPGEQNLYAIGDDGRIAVISMATTSVSAKFDPAEGRPMSLMRVAAA
;
A
#
# COMPACT_ATOMS: atom_id res chain seq x y z
N MET A 1 54.53 -46.43 67.09
CA MET A 1 54.56 -45.12 67.80
C MET A 1 54.28 -44.04 66.77
N LYS A 2 53.39 -43.06 66.89
CA LYS A 2 52.50 -42.57 67.95
C LYS A 2 51.50 -41.68 67.17
N SER A 3 50.20 -41.88 67.32
CA SER A 3 49.26 -40.90 67.90
C SER A 3 49.58 -39.42 67.60
N MET A 4 48.61 -38.66 67.11
CA MET A 4 47.67 -37.90 67.95
C MET A 4 47.02 -36.75 67.15
N ARG A 5 45.72 -36.58 67.35
CA ARG A 5 44.89 -35.46 66.90
C ARG A 5 45.30 -34.16 67.59
N MET A 6 45.14 -33.00 66.93
CA MET A 6 44.56 -31.82 67.58
C MET A 6 44.00 -30.80 66.58
N VAL A 7 42.89 -30.20 67.02
CA VAL A 7 42.05 -29.17 66.41
C VAL A 7 42.70 -27.79 66.57
N GLY A 8 42.42 -26.85 65.64
CA GLY A 8 42.70 -25.43 65.85
C GLY A 8 42.24 -24.56 64.68
N ALA A 9 41.14 -23.82 64.88
CA ALA A 9 40.64 -22.81 63.96
C ALA A 9 41.54 -21.57 63.92
N LEU A 10 41.71 -20.95 62.75
CA LEU A 10 42.15 -19.56 62.65
C LEU A 10 41.58 -18.91 61.40
N ILE A 11 40.84 -17.84 61.66
CA ILE A 11 40.21 -16.90 60.75
C ILE A 11 41.31 -16.07 60.08
N CYS A 12 41.36 -16.05 58.75
CA CYS A 12 42.04 -15.00 58.00
C CYS A 12 41.06 -14.37 57.00
N LEU A 13 40.74 -13.13 57.30
CA LEU A 13 39.95 -12.18 56.53
C LEU A 13 40.68 -11.89 55.20
N GLY A 14 40.09 -12.30 54.08
CA GLY A 14 40.55 -11.95 52.74
C GLY A 14 39.50 -11.12 52.04
N VAL A 15 39.73 -9.81 51.98
CA VAL A 15 38.94 -8.83 51.23
C VAL A 15 38.93 -9.24 49.76
N LEU A 16 37.75 -9.58 49.21
CA LEU A 16 37.52 -9.62 47.77
C LEU A 16 36.51 -8.54 47.40
N VAL A 17 37.01 -7.63 46.58
CA VAL A 17 36.39 -6.42 46.07
C VAL A 17 35.06 -6.76 45.39
N ALA A 18 34.03 -5.98 45.73
CA ALA A 18 32.74 -5.97 45.08
C ALA A 18 32.89 -5.61 43.60
N GLY A 19 32.86 -6.63 42.73
CA GLY A 19 32.55 -6.45 41.32
C GLY A 19 31.03 -6.46 41.15
N CYS A 20 30.38 -5.30 41.22
CA CYS A 20 29.03 -5.13 40.70
C CYS A 20 29.10 -5.23 39.17
N GLY A 21 29.18 -6.46 38.66
CA GLY A 21 28.85 -6.77 37.27
C GLY A 21 27.34 -6.71 37.12
N GLY A 22 26.79 -5.49 37.13
CA GLY A 22 25.45 -5.27 36.61
C GLY A 22 25.50 -5.62 35.13
N THR A 23 25.09 -6.86 34.81
CA THR A 23 24.66 -7.19 33.47
C THR A 23 23.53 -6.23 33.14
N GLN A 24 23.85 -5.16 32.41
CA GLN A 24 22.89 -4.54 31.52
C GLN A 24 22.49 -5.66 30.55
N GLU A 25 21.46 -6.42 30.94
CA GLU A 25 20.46 -6.84 29.98
C GLU A 25 20.02 -5.55 29.29
N LEU A 26 20.73 -5.21 28.21
CA LEU A 26 20.20 -4.38 27.15
C LEU A 26 18.87 -5.04 26.81
N LEU A 27 17.79 -4.40 27.25
CA LEU A 27 16.43 -4.71 26.88
C LEU A 27 16.41 -4.81 25.36
N ARG A 28 16.55 -6.04 24.84
CA ARG A 28 16.27 -6.35 23.44
C ARG A 28 14.83 -5.88 23.22
N PRO A 29 14.51 -5.16 22.14
CA PRO A 29 13.14 -4.74 21.89
C PRO A 29 12.23 -5.97 22.03
N THR A 30 11.35 -5.95 23.03
CA THR A 30 10.53 -7.09 23.45
C THR A 30 9.40 -7.40 22.45
N ARG A 31 9.24 -6.57 21.42
CA ARG A 31 8.15 -6.67 20.46
C ARG A 31 8.65 -7.14 19.10
N SER A 32 8.03 -8.21 18.60
CA SER A 32 8.15 -8.62 17.21
C SER A 32 7.12 -7.81 16.44
N ASP A 33 7.41 -7.48 15.19
CA ASP A 33 6.40 -7.03 14.25
C ASP A 33 5.91 -8.20 13.39
N LYS A 34 4.63 -8.17 13.02
CA LYS A 34 3.99 -9.03 12.03
C LYS A 34 3.91 -8.29 10.70
N LEU A 35 4.49 -8.88 9.67
CA LEU A 35 4.50 -8.34 8.31
C LEU A 35 3.41 -9.04 7.50
N TYR A 36 2.41 -8.29 7.04
CA TYR A 36 1.34 -8.78 6.17
C TYR A 36 1.73 -8.52 4.73
N GLU A 37 2.27 -9.53 4.07
CA GLU A 37 2.79 -9.44 2.71
C GLU A 37 1.86 -10.15 1.73
N ALA A 38 1.34 -9.43 0.74
CA ALA A 38 0.70 -10.05 -0.41
C ALA A 38 1.77 -10.67 -1.31
N VAL A 39 1.61 -11.95 -1.63
CA VAL A 39 2.57 -12.72 -2.44
C VAL A 39 1.85 -13.54 -3.50
N THR A 40 2.53 -13.76 -4.62
CA THR A 40 2.17 -14.79 -5.60
C THR A 40 3.02 -16.04 -5.38
N ALA A 41 2.39 -17.16 -5.03
CA ALA A 41 3.05 -18.41 -4.69
C ALA A 41 2.37 -19.58 -5.41
N ARG A 42 3.15 -20.37 -6.18
CA ARG A 42 2.70 -21.62 -6.83
C ARG A 42 1.37 -21.47 -7.61
N GLY A 43 1.21 -20.35 -8.34
CA GLY A 43 0.01 -20.07 -9.15
C GLY A 43 -1.20 -19.57 -8.36
N SER A 44 -1.04 -19.26 -7.07
CA SER A 44 -2.06 -18.65 -6.21
C SER A 44 -1.56 -17.34 -5.63
N GLN A 45 -2.48 -16.45 -5.25
CA GLN A 45 -2.16 -15.23 -4.52
C GLN A 45 -2.75 -15.29 -3.11
N LEU A 46 -2.00 -14.84 -2.13
CA LEU A 46 -2.36 -14.90 -0.71
C LEU A 46 -1.66 -13.79 0.08
N VAL A 47 -2.04 -13.62 1.34
CA VAL A 47 -1.31 -12.79 2.30
C VAL A 47 -0.56 -13.68 3.28
N SER A 48 0.77 -13.60 3.28
CA SER A 48 1.63 -14.24 4.27
C SER A 48 1.82 -13.30 5.45
N VAL A 49 1.66 -13.83 6.66
CA VAL A 49 1.95 -13.06 7.88
C VAL A 49 3.24 -13.61 8.48
N ILE A 50 4.28 -12.78 8.43
CA ILE A 50 5.65 -13.17 8.78
C ILE A 50 6.02 -12.53 10.11
N ASP A 51 6.58 -13.31 11.03
CA ASP A 51 7.15 -12.78 12.26
C ASP A 51 8.56 -12.25 11.99
N SER A 52 8.76 -10.95 12.20
CA SER A 52 10.03 -10.27 11.95
C SER A 52 11.20 -10.74 12.83
N ARG A 53 10.94 -11.49 13.92
CA ARG A 53 11.98 -11.98 14.82
C ARG A 53 12.40 -13.40 14.49
N SER A 54 11.45 -14.31 14.28
CA SER A 54 11.74 -15.70 13.89
C SER A 54 11.98 -15.84 12.38
N HIS A 55 11.60 -14.83 11.61
CA HIS A 55 11.61 -14.82 10.13
C HIS A 55 10.72 -15.90 9.50
N SER A 56 9.83 -16.50 10.30
CA SER A 56 8.93 -17.57 9.88
C SER A 56 7.55 -17.02 9.58
N THR A 57 6.87 -17.64 8.63
CA THR A 57 5.45 -17.38 8.34
C THR A 57 4.58 -18.03 9.41
N ASP A 58 3.84 -17.21 10.15
CA ASP A 58 2.91 -17.68 11.18
C ASP A 58 1.61 -18.19 10.59
N ARG A 59 1.16 -17.55 9.49
CA ARG A 59 -0.14 -17.83 8.87
C ARG A 59 -0.16 -17.36 7.42
N ARG A 60 -1.09 -17.94 6.66
CA ARG A 60 -1.47 -17.52 5.32
C ARG A 60 -2.96 -17.22 5.30
N LEU A 61 -3.33 -16.07 4.75
CA LEU A 61 -4.70 -15.57 4.64
C LEU A 61 -5.09 -15.47 3.15
N PRO A 62 -6.38 -15.50 2.81
CA PRO A 62 -6.83 -15.17 1.47
C PRO A 62 -6.34 -13.79 1.03
N LEU A 63 -5.97 -13.63 -0.24
CA LEU A 63 -5.76 -12.29 -0.79
C LEU A 63 -7.11 -11.57 -0.87
N GLY A 64 -7.18 -10.39 -0.27
CA GLY A 64 -8.40 -9.61 -0.16
C GLY A 64 -8.11 -8.16 0.20
N VAL A 65 -9.17 -7.37 0.34
CA VAL A 65 -9.08 -5.95 0.70
C VAL A 65 -9.21 -5.81 2.21
N PRO A 66 -8.19 -5.30 2.92
CA PRO A 66 -8.30 -5.00 4.33
C PRO A 66 -9.09 -3.72 4.56
N THR A 67 -9.87 -3.64 5.64
CA THR A 67 -10.36 -2.36 6.16
C THR A 67 -9.20 -1.51 6.67
N GLY A 68 -9.36 -0.19 6.73
CA GLY A 68 -8.30 0.73 7.20
C GLY A 68 -7.82 0.43 8.63
N ASP A 69 -8.71 -0.08 9.49
CA ASP A 69 -8.40 -0.52 10.86
C ASP A 69 -7.86 -1.96 10.93
N TRP A 70 -7.83 -2.68 9.80
CA TRP A 70 -7.41 -4.06 9.67
C TRP A 70 -8.11 -5.00 10.65
N ARG A 71 -9.42 -4.83 10.84
CA ARG A 71 -10.26 -5.80 11.57
C ARG A 71 -10.86 -6.85 10.65
N HIS A 72 -10.93 -6.54 9.36
CA HIS A 72 -11.52 -7.37 8.32
C HIS A 72 -10.59 -7.44 7.12
N ILE A 73 -10.53 -8.60 6.47
CA ILE A 73 -10.06 -8.78 5.10
C ILE A 73 -11.20 -9.41 4.31
N TYR A 74 -11.70 -8.68 3.33
CA TYR A 74 -12.74 -9.16 2.42
C TYR A 74 -12.11 -9.82 1.20
N SER A 75 -12.45 -11.08 0.94
CA SER A 75 -11.93 -11.86 -0.19
C SER A 75 -13.05 -12.59 -0.91
N ILE A 76 -12.86 -12.89 -2.20
CA ILE A 76 -13.78 -13.75 -2.95
C ILE A 76 -13.23 -15.17 -2.97
N VAL A 77 -14.06 -16.11 -2.54
CA VAL A 77 -13.80 -17.54 -2.65
C VAL A 77 -14.95 -18.18 -3.40
N SER A 78 -14.67 -18.68 -4.61
CA SER A 78 -15.70 -19.19 -5.53
C SER A 78 -16.77 -18.13 -5.83
N THR A 79 -17.97 -18.27 -5.27
CA THR A 79 -19.13 -17.38 -5.49
C THR A 79 -19.58 -16.69 -4.20
N SER A 80 -18.69 -16.65 -3.20
CA SER A 80 -18.95 -16.07 -1.89
C SER A 80 -17.95 -14.96 -1.56
N LEU A 81 -18.44 -13.90 -0.94
CA LEU A 81 -17.62 -12.93 -0.23
C LEU A 81 -17.34 -13.46 1.18
N ILE A 82 -16.07 -13.54 1.55
CA ILE A 82 -15.61 -14.02 2.85
C ILE A 82 -14.97 -12.86 3.61
N ASP A 83 -15.46 -12.60 4.82
CA ASP A 83 -14.84 -11.72 5.80
C ASP A 83 -13.91 -12.54 6.70
N THR A 84 -12.61 -12.24 6.67
CA THR A 84 -11.58 -12.92 7.45
C THR A 84 -11.02 -11.97 8.52
N ASP A 85 -10.94 -12.45 9.76
CA ASP A 85 -10.14 -11.80 10.80
C ASP A 85 -8.65 -11.90 10.45
N PRO A 86 -7.93 -10.78 10.21
CA PRO A 86 -6.53 -10.84 9.83
C PRO A 86 -5.58 -11.26 10.97
N GLN A 87 -6.00 -11.17 12.23
CA GLN A 87 -5.19 -11.59 13.38
C GLN A 87 -5.25 -13.11 13.58
N THR A 88 -6.44 -13.70 13.42
CA THR A 88 -6.69 -15.12 13.72
C THR A 88 -6.88 -15.99 12.47
N GLY A 89 -7.16 -15.40 11.32
CA GLY A 89 -7.52 -16.07 10.07
C GLY A 89 -8.88 -16.76 10.11
N ALA A 90 -9.66 -16.53 11.16
CA ALA A 90 -11.00 -17.07 11.25
C ALA A 90 -11.94 -16.33 10.30
N THR A 91 -12.83 -17.07 9.63
CA THR A 91 -13.95 -16.48 8.91
C THR A 91 -14.93 -15.89 9.92
N ARG A 92 -15.23 -14.59 9.79
CA ARG A 92 -16.20 -13.86 10.61
C ARG A 92 -17.60 -13.95 10.02
N SER A 93 -17.71 -13.79 8.70
CA SER A 93 -18.97 -13.87 7.97
C SER A 93 -18.73 -14.33 6.52
N SER A 94 -19.80 -14.76 5.87
CA SER A 94 -19.81 -15.14 4.46
C SER A 94 -21.12 -14.72 3.81
N ILE A 95 -21.06 -14.20 2.59
CA ILE A 95 -22.22 -13.81 1.78
C ILE A 95 -22.16 -14.54 0.44
N GLN A 96 -23.24 -15.21 0.06
CA GLN A 96 -23.38 -15.79 -1.27
C GLN A 96 -23.75 -14.71 -2.29
N LEU A 97 -22.93 -14.50 -3.33
CA LEU A 97 -23.09 -13.40 -4.29
C LEU A 97 -23.99 -13.73 -5.49
N GLN A 98 -24.47 -14.97 -5.59
CA GLN A 98 -25.34 -15.44 -6.70
C GLN A 98 -24.76 -15.14 -8.09
N GLY A 99 -23.44 -15.30 -8.23
CA GLY A 99 -22.69 -15.07 -9.46
C GLY A 99 -21.19 -15.14 -9.22
N THR A 100 -20.42 -15.16 -10.29
CA THR A 100 -18.95 -15.09 -10.22
C THR A 100 -18.54 -13.64 -10.31
N TYR A 101 -18.29 -13.02 -9.16
CA TYR A 101 -17.76 -11.67 -9.05
C TYR A 101 -16.28 -11.69 -8.67
N GLN A 102 -15.59 -10.61 -8.95
CA GLN A 102 -14.22 -10.37 -8.50
C GLN A 102 -14.14 -9.07 -7.69
N LEU A 103 -13.11 -8.98 -6.84
CA LEU A 103 -12.71 -7.69 -6.29
C LEU A 103 -12.02 -6.88 -7.40
N PRO A 104 -12.39 -5.61 -7.61
CA PRO A 104 -11.72 -4.78 -8.59
C PRO A 104 -10.26 -4.56 -8.20
N PRO A 105 -9.29 -4.58 -9.13
CA PRO A 105 -7.89 -4.32 -8.77
C PRO A 105 -7.65 -2.83 -8.51
N ALA A 106 -7.00 -2.53 -7.39
CA ALA A 106 -6.60 -1.19 -6.95
C ALA A 106 -5.24 -0.74 -7.51
N THR A 107 -4.41 -1.68 -7.95
CA THR A 107 -3.05 -1.44 -8.44
C THR A 107 -2.78 -2.17 -9.75
N ALA A 108 -1.79 -1.71 -10.51
CA ALA A 108 -1.38 -2.33 -11.78
C ALA A 108 -0.93 -3.79 -11.61
N ASN A 109 -0.41 -4.16 -10.43
CA ASN A 109 0.02 -5.52 -10.14
C ASN A 109 -1.09 -6.42 -9.56
N GLY A 110 -2.34 -5.93 -9.50
CA GLY A 110 -3.51 -6.74 -9.19
C GLY A 110 -3.84 -6.90 -7.70
N LEU A 111 -3.35 -6.02 -6.82
CA LEU A 111 -3.88 -5.98 -5.45
C LEU A 111 -5.37 -5.64 -5.50
N PRO A 112 -6.22 -6.34 -4.74
CA PRO A 112 -7.65 -6.08 -4.74
C PRO A 112 -7.98 -4.77 -4.03
N GLY A 113 -9.04 -4.12 -4.50
CA GLY A 113 -9.70 -2.95 -3.93
C GLY A 113 -11.22 -3.12 -3.93
N GLY A 114 -11.95 -2.01 -3.90
CA GLY A 114 -13.42 -2.01 -3.89
C GLY A 114 -14.02 -1.44 -2.61
N LEU A 115 -13.24 -1.24 -1.55
CA LEU A 115 -13.71 -0.63 -0.31
C LEU A 115 -13.78 0.89 -0.41
N SER A 116 -14.82 1.45 0.19
CA SER A 116 -14.86 2.86 0.63
C SER A 116 -13.74 3.13 1.65
N PRO A 117 -13.24 4.38 1.76
CA PRO A 117 -12.20 4.73 2.73
C PRO A 117 -12.54 4.36 4.19
N ASN A 118 -13.81 4.49 4.59
CA ASN A 118 -14.27 4.12 5.93
C ASN A 118 -14.56 2.61 6.10
N GLY A 119 -14.44 1.82 5.03
CA GLY A 119 -14.62 0.37 5.02
C GLY A 119 -16.08 -0.11 5.12
N GLN A 120 -17.08 0.78 5.10
CA GLN A 120 -18.49 0.42 5.29
C GLN A 120 -19.18 -0.11 4.02
N TRP A 121 -18.61 0.24 2.87
CA TRP A 121 -19.11 -0.15 1.55
C TRP A 121 -18.03 -0.89 0.78
N LEU A 122 -18.40 -2.03 0.21
CA LEU A 122 -17.56 -2.82 -0.68
C LEU A 122 -18.26 -2.98 -2.02
N VAL A 123 -17.52 -2.80 -3.12
CA VAL A 123 -17.99 -3.08 -4.46
C VAL A 123 -17.23 -4.26 -5.05
N VAL A 124 -17.97 -5.18 -5.64
CA VAL A 124 -17.45 -6.29 -6.45
C VAL A 124 -18.01 -6.19 -7.86
N GLU A 125 -17.24 -6.63 -8.86
CA GLU A 125 -17.57 -6.48 -10.27
C GLU A 125 -17.56 -7.81 -11.01
N ALA A 126 -18.36 -7.91 -12.07
CA ALA A 126 -18.39 -9.01 -13.02
C ALA A 126 -18.72 -8.46 -14.41
N PHE A 127 -18.39 -9.23 -15.44
CA PHE A 127 -18.44 -8.78 -16.84
C PHE A 127 -19.03 -9.89 -17.72
N ASP A 128 -19.92 -9.52 -18.65
CA ASP A 128 -20.21 -10.39 -19.80
C ASP A 128 -19.44 -9.92 -21.03
N GLY A 129 -19.10 -10.87 -21.90
CA GLY A 129 -18.36 -10.59 -23.12
C GLY A 129 -16.87 -10.95 -23.04
N SER A 130 -16.18 -10.71 -24.15
CA SER A 130 -15.11 -11.57 -24.70
C SER A 130 -13.73 -11.53 -24.03
N ALA A 131 -13.04 -12.68 -24.11
CA ALA A 131 -11.60 -12.84 -23.83
C ALA A 131 -10.67 -12.07 -24.79
N ASN A 132 -11.17 -11.52 -25.91
CA ASN A 132 -10.42 -10.81 -26.95
C ASN A 132 -11.04 -9.45 -27.34
N GLY A 133 -11.99 -8.94 -26.56
CA GLY A 133 -12.69 -7.69 -26.85
C GLY A 133 -13.13 -6.98 -25.57
N MET A 134 -13.64 -5.76 -25.70
CA MET A 134 -14.18 -5.02 -24.56
C MET A 134 -15.46 -5.70 -24.05
N PRO A 135 -15.65 -5.86 -22.72
CA PRO A 135 -16.90 -6.33 -22.15
C PRO A 135 -18.14 -5.58 -22.67
N SER A 136 -19.20 -6.33 -22.94
CA SER A 136 -20.46 -5.79 -23.45
C SER A 136 -21.41 -5.33 -22.34
N SER A 137 -21.23 -5.84 -21.13
CA SER A 137 -21.98 -5.48 -19.94
C SER A 137 -21.11 -5.59 -18.71
N THR A 138 -21.46 -4.78 -17.72
CA THR A 138 -20.83 -4.75 -16.41
C THR A 138 -21.89 -4.95 -15.34
N HIS A 139 -21.59 -5.82 -14.39
CA HIS A 139 -22.44 -6.12 -13.24
C HIS A 139 -21.66 -5.77 -11.98
N MET A 140 -22.29 -5.07 -11.05
CA MET A 140 -21.68 -4.74 -9.77
C MET A 140 -22.64 -5.01 -8.62
N LEU A 141 -22.08 -5.40 -7.48
CA LEU A 141 -22.79 -5.44 -6.21
C LEU A 141 -22.18 -4.41 -5.28
N VAL A 142 -23.02 -3.53 -4.74
CA VAL A 142 -22.67 -2.66 -3.61
C VAL A 142 -23.09 -3.40 -2.34
N ILE A 143 -22.14 -3.63 -1.45
CA ILE A 143 -22.29 -4.45 -0.26
C ILE A 143 -22.07 -3.56 0.96
N ASP A 144 -23.04 -3.55 1.87
CA ASP A 144 -22.89 -3.00 3.21
C ASP A 144 -22.13 -4.01 4.07
N THR A 145 -20.91 -3.65 4.45
CA THR A 145 -20.02 -4.52 5.21
C THR A 145 -20.43 -4.61 6.67
N THR A 146 -21.15 -3.62 7.20
CA THR A 146 -21.59 -3.55 8.60
C THR A 146 -22.76 -4.49 8.88
N THR A 147 -23.64 -4.68 7.89
CA THR A 147 -24.76 -5.63 7.98
C THR A 147 -24.51 -6.93 7.23
N SER A 148 -23.39 -7.04 6.52
CA SER A 148 -23.03 -8.16 5.66
C SER A 148 -24.14 -8.50 4.65
N ARG A 149 -24.61 -7.48 3.91
CA ARG A 149 -25.70 -7.61 2.95
C ARG A 149 -25.37 -6.94 1.62
N VAL A 150 -25.82 -7.55 0.53
CA VAL A 150 -25.89 -6.88 -0.77
C VAL A 150 -26.95 -5.79 -0.67
N TRP A 151 -26.52 -4.54 -0.75
CA TRP A 151 -27.38 -3.36 -0.69
C TRP A 151 -28.01 -3.07 -2.05
N ARG A 152 -27.20 -3.07 -3.11
CA ARG A 152 -27.65 -2.81 -4.49
C ARG A 152 -26.96 -3.72 -5.48
N LYS A 153 -27.71 -4.12 -6.50
CA LYS A 153 -27.19 -4.70 -7.73
C LYS A 153 -27.27 -3.64 -8.82
N ILE A 154 -26.22 -3.52 -9.61
CA ILE A 154 -26.08 -2.55 -10.68
C ILE A 154 -25.75 -3.32 -11.96
N ASP A 155 -26.54 -3.11 -13.01
CA ASP A 155 -26.36 -3.70 -14.33
C ASP A 155 -26.19 -2.56 -15.35
N LEU A 156 -25.05 -2.51 -16.05
CA LEU A 156 -24.70 -1.45 -17.02
C LEU A 156 -24.35 -2.07 -18.38
N GLY A 157 -24.78 -1.42 -19.46
CA GLY A 157 -24.35 -1.77 -20.82
C GLY A 157 -23.03 -1.11 -21.18
N GLY A 158 -22.03 -1.91 -21.55
CA GLY A 158 -20.65 -1.49 -21.83
C GLY A 158 -19.66 -1.91 -20.73
N TYR A 159 -18.42 -1.45 -20.88
CA TYR A 159 -17.32 -1.78 -19.97
C TYR A 159 -17.05 -0.66 -18.98
N PHE A 160 -17.44 -0.90 -17.73
CA PHE A 160 -17.21 -0.01 -16.60
C PHE A 160 -16.35 -0.73 -15.58
N ARG A 161 -15.42 -0.05 -14.95
CA ARG A 161 -14.66 -0.60 -13.83
C ARG A 161 -14.84 0.26 -12.60
N PHE A 162 -14.77 -0.36 -11.43
CA PHE A 162 -14.74 0.38 -10.18
C PHE A 162 -13.55 1.33 -10.14
N ASP A 163 -13.79 2.59 -9.75
CA ASP A 163 -12.76 3.56 -9.38
C ASP A 163 -12.76 3.80 -7.87
N ALA A 164 -13.92 4.19 -7.33
CA ALA A 164 -14.13 4.47 -5.92
C ALA A 164 -15.60 4.37 -5.51
N VAL A 165 -15.88 4.25 -4.21
CA VAL A 165 -17.19 4.44 -3.61
C VAL A 165 -17.07 5.39 -2.42
N SER A 166 -18.01 6.31 -2.28
CA SER A 166 -18.03 7.30 -1.19
C SER A 166 -18.27 6.65 0.18
N ASN A 167 -17.89 7.35 1.24
CA ASN A 167 -18.06 6.90 2.62
C ASN A 167 -19.54 6.73 3.03
N ASP A 168 -20.44 7.50 2.43
CA ASP A 168 -21.90 7.35 2.61
C ASP A 168 -22.50 6.22 1.75
N GLY A 169 -21.77 5.71 0.76
CA GLY A 169 -22.22 4.64 -0.13
C GLY A 169 -23.15 5.12 -1.25
N ASP A 170 -23.44 6.42 -1.32
CA ASP A 170 -24.42 7.00 -2.23
C ASP A 170 -23.84 7.25 -3.64
N ARG A 171 -22.51 7.36 -3.74
CA ARG A 171 -21.78 7.70 -4.96
C ARG A 171 -20.81 6.60 -5.32
N LEU A 172 -21.02 5.97 -6.48
CA LEU A 172 -20.11 5.00 -7.07
C LEU A 172 -19.44 5.62 -8.30
N TYR A 173 -18.12 5.75 -8.24
CA TYR A 173 -17.29 6.31 -9.30
C TYR A 173 -16.77 5.17 -10.18
N LEU A 174 -16.89 5.34 -11.50
CA LEU A 174 -16.68 4.30 -12.49
C LEU A 174 -15.76 4.79 -13.60
N ILE A 175 -14.81 3.95 -14.02
CA ILE A 175 -14.06 4.13 -15.26
C ILE A 175 -14.85 3.49 -16.40
N GLN A 176 -15.43 4.29 -17.28
CA GLN A 176 -16.07 3.81 -18.50
C GLN A 176 -15.05 3.76 -19.64
N HIS A 177 -14.68 2.56 -20.06
CA HIS A 177 -13.80 2.40 -21.21
C HIS A 177 -14.53 2.69 -22.52
N LEU A 178 -13.93 3.53 -23.36
CA LEU A 178 -14.46 3.91 -24.68
C LEU A 178 -13.82 3.09 -25.79
N ASN A 179 -12.53 2.82 -25.63
CA ASN A 179 -11.73 1.98 -26.50
C ASN A 179 -10.54 1.40 -25.70
N GLY A 180 -9.51 0.89 -26.38
CA GLY A 180 -8.33 0.31 -25.72
C GLY A 180 -7.44 1.31 -24.97
N LYS A 181 -7.70 2.62 -25.05
CA LYS A 181 -6.86 3.69 -24.48
C LYS A 181 -7.63 4.72 -23.67
N GLU A 182 -8.74 5.21 -24.20
CA GLU A 182 -9.51 6.32 -23.64
C GLU A 182 -10.65 5.82 -22.75
N TYR A 183 -10.90 6.55 -21.68
CA TYR A 183 -12.00 6.30 -20.76
C TYR A 183 -12.56 7.58 -20.14
N TYR A 184 -13.83 7.54 -19.75
CA TYR A 184 -14.45 8.57 -18.91
C TYR A 184 -14.47 8.13 -17.45
N VAL A 185 -14.38 9.10 -16.53
CA VAL A 185 -14.81 8.90 -15.15
C VAL A 185 -16.29 9.26 -15.07
N ARG A 186 -17.11 8.34 -14.57
CA ARG A 186 -18.57 8.46 -14.46
C ARG A 186 -18.99 8.36 -13.01
N LEU A 187 -20.11 8.99 -12.68
CA LEU A 187 -20.75 8.87 -11.38
C LEU A 187 -22.05 8.06 -11.53
N TYR A 188 -22.21 7.04 -10.71
CA TYR A 188 -23.46 6.33 -10.51
C TYR A 188 -24.08 6.74 -9.18
N ASP A 189 -25.30 7.27 -9.23
CA ASP A 189 -26.13 7.57 -8.06
C ASP A 189 -26.71 6.25 -7.54
N VAL A 190 -26.12 5.74 -6.45
CA VAL A 190 -26.48 4.45 -5.86
C VAL A 190 -27.87 4.49 -5.27
N ILE A 191 -28.29 5.63 -4.71
CA ILE A 191 -29.63 5.79 -4.12
C ILE A 191 -30.68 5.86 -5.21
N GLY A 192 -30.49 6.73 -6.20
CA GLY A 192 -31.37 6.90 -7.35
C GLY A 192 -31.35 5.74 -8.34
N GLY A 193 -30.31 4.89 -8.30
CA GLY A 193 -30.18 3.72 -9.16
C GLY A 193 -29.93 4.07 -10.63
N LYS A 194 -29.15 5.11 -10.90
CA LYS A 194 -28.89 5.59 -12.27
C LYS A 194 -27.46 6.07 -12.44
N LEU A 195 -26.95 5.89 -13.67
CA LEU A 195 -25.73 6.55 -14.11
C LEU A 195 -26.05 8.03 -14.37
N ASP A 196 -25.24 8.95 -13.84
CA ASP A 196 -25.37 10.37 -14.16
C ASP A 196 -25.06 10.57 -15.64
N ASP A 197 -25.85 11.38 -16.34
CA ASP A 197 -25.65 11.68 -17.76
C ASP A 197 -24.35 12.46 -17.99
N ASN A 198 -23.90 13.22 -16.98
CA ASN A 198 -22.64 13.93 -17.00
C ASN A 198 -21.48 13.01 -16.64
N ILE A 199 -20.29 13.40 -17.10
CA ILE A 199 -19.04 12.81 -16.65
C ILE A 199 -18.55 13.55 -15.41
N VAL A 200 -17.69 12.90 -14.64
CA VAL A 200 -16.85 13.57 -13.66
C VAL A 200 -15.83 14.40 -14.43
N VAL A 201 -15.94 15.72 -14.32
CA VAL A 201 -15.14 16.65 -15.13
C VAL A 201 -13.84 16.97 -14.42
N ASP A 202 -12.72 16.89 -15.15
CA ASP A 202 -11.46 17.50 -14.73
C ASP A 202 -11.59 19.02 -14.72
N LYS A 203 -11.45 19.62 -13.54
CA LYS A 203 -11.56 21.07 -13.35
C LYS A 203 -10.27 21.83 -13.67
N SER A 204 -9.17 21.15 -13.98
CA SER A 204 -7.89 21.77 -14.32
C SER A 204 -7.81 22.23 -15.78
N ASP A 205 -8.16 21.37 -16.73
CA ASP A 205 -8.07 21.64 -18.17
C ASP A 205 -9.41 21.51 -18.92
N GLY A 206 -10.45 20.99 -18.25
CA GLY A 206 -11.78 20.77 -18.82
C GLY A 206 -11.86 19.56 -19.76
N ASN A 207 -10.79 18.75 -19.84
CA ASN A 207 -10.79 17.56 -20.66
C ASN A 207 -11.74 16.51 -20.08
N GLN A 208 -12.37 15.77 -20.99
CA GLN A 208 -13.46 14.86 -20.65
C GLN A 208 -12.97 13.41 -20.58
N ALA A 209 -12.10 13.02 -21.52
CA ALA A 209 -11.51 11.69 -21.58
C ALA A 209 -10.14 11.67 -20.89
N MET A 210 -9.91 10.63 -20.10
CA MET A 210 -8.62 10.31 -19.52
C MET A 210 -7.95 9.18 -20.31
N VAL A 211 -6.62 9.19 -20.27
CA VAL A 211 -5.75 8.13 -20.81
C VAL A 211 -4.70 7.76 -19.78
N GLY A 212 -4.20 6.54 -19.86
CA GLY A 212 -3.10 6.06 -19.02
C GLY A 212 -3.49 4.94 -18.07
N THR A 213 -2.46 4.39 -17.42
CA THR A 213 -2.55 3.22 -16.56
C THR A 213 -2.39 3.63 -15.10
N ARG A 214 -3.35 3.23 -14.26
CA ARG A 214 -3.28 3.41 -12.81
C ARG A 214 -2.21 2.49 -12.22
N LEU A 215 -1.19 3.06 -11.57
CA LEU A 215 -0.20 2.29 -10.83
C LEU A 215 -0.71 1.93 -9.43
N SER A 216 -1.21 2.93 -8.71
CA SER A 216 -1.61 2.82 -7.30
C SER A 216 -2.59 3.93 -6.91
N GLY A 217 -3.04 3.92 -5.66
CA GLY A 217 -3.78 5.04 -5.10
C GLY A 217 -3.74 5.09 -3.57
N VAL A 218 -4.03 6.26 -3.02
CA VAL A 218 -4.11 6.54 -1.59
C VAL A 218 -5.28 7.48 -1.32
N ALA A 219 -6.13 7.13 -0.37
CA ALA A 219 -7.19 8.02 0.10
C ALA A 219 -6.66 8.95 1.19
N THR A 220 -7.28 10.11 1.31
CA THR A 220 -7.10 10.98 2.48
C THR A 220 -7.63 10.30 3.75
N PRO A 221 -7.06 10.57 4.94
CA PRO A 221 -7.52 9.94 6.19
C PRO A 221 -8.99 10.19 6.53
N ASP A 222 -9.54 11.33 6.11
CA ASP A 222 -10.97 11.67 6.24
C ASP A 222 -11.85 11.01 5.16
N GLY A 223 -11.24 10.49 4.10
CA GLY A 223 -11.90 9.77 3.02
C GLY A 223 -12.68 10.66 2.05
N HIS A 224 -12.40 11.97 2.00
CA HIS A 224 -13.05 12.90 1.07
C HIS A 224 -12.40 12.92 -0.32
N TRP A 225 -11.15 12.46 -0.42
CA TRP A 225 -10.38 12.42 -1.66
C TRP A 225 -9.68 11.08 -1.86
N LEU A 226 -9.67 10.61 -3.11
CA LEU A 226 -8.82 9.52 -3.58
C LEU A 226 -7.78 10.07 -4.57
N PHE A 227 -6.50 9.86 -4.27
CA PHE A 227 -5.40 10.19 -5.15
C PHE A 227 -4.87 8.94 -5.83
N SER A 228 -4.93 8.88 -7.15
CA SER A 228 -4.45 7.74 -7.94
C SER A 228 -3.29 8.16 -8.84
N MET A 229 -2.21 7.38 -8.83
CA MET A 229 -1.04 7.62 -9.68
C MET A 229 -1.25 7.02 -11.06
N TYR A 230 -1.10 7.83 -12.10
CA TYR A 230 -1.23 7.41 -13.49
C TYR A 230 0.03 7.69 -14.31
N VAL A 231 0.33 6.78 -15.22
CA VAL A 231 1.37 6.92 -16.24
C VAL A 231 0.76 6.77 -17.63
N ARG A 232 1.30 7.49 -18.61
CA ARG A 232 0.81 7.50 -20.00
C ARG A 232 1.89 6.95 -20.94
N GLU A 233 1.48 6.45 -22.12
CA GLU A 233 2.41 5.84 -23.08
C GLU A 233 3.49 6.81 -23.57
N HIS A 234 3.08 8.04 -23.93
CA HIS A 234 3.91 9.06 -24.58
C HIS A 234 3.78 10.46 -23.95
N GLU A 235 3.19 10.54 -22.76
CA GLU A 235 2.94 11.80 -22.06
C GLU A 235 3.38 11.68 -20.60
N SER A 236 3.61 12.83 -19.96
CA SER A 236 4.03 12.89 -18.57
C SER A 236 3.05 12.19 -17.62
N PRO A 237 3.53 11.64 -16.49
CA PRO A 237 2.67 11.07 -15.46
C PRO A 237 1.82 12.16 -14.78
N PHE A 238 0.75 11.74 -14.11
CA PHE A 238 -0.12 12.66 -13.36
C PHE A 238 -0.77 11.95 -12.15
N ILE A 239 -1.28 12.75 -11.21
CA ILE A 239 -2.12 12.26 -10.13
C ILE A 239 -3.57 12.60 -10.46
N HIS A 240 -4.45 11.60 -10.50
CA HIS A 240 -5.89 11.83 -10.52
C HIS A 240 -6.38 12.03 -9.08
N ALA A 241 -6.75 13.27 -8.74
CA ALA A 241 -7.35 13.62 -7.46
C ALA A 241 -8.87 13.63 -7.61
N LEU A 242 -9.52 12.56 -7.19
CA LEU A 242 -10.96 12.37 -7.27
C LEU A 242 -11.64 12.79 -5.97
N SER A 243 -12.61 13.72 -6.05
CA SER A 243 -13.47 14.03 -4.91
C SER A 243 -14.48 12.92 -4.70
N LEU A 244 -14.62 12.43 -3.47
CA LEU A 244 -15.63 11.45 -3.07
C LEU A 244 -16.91 12.09 -2.51
N ASP A 245 -16.97 13.43 -2.53
CA ASP A 245 -18.12 14.22 -2.09
C ASP A 245 -18.96 14.75 -3.26
N GLY A 246 -18.43 14.70 -4.49
CA GLY A 246 -19.13 15.21 -5.66
C GLY A 246 -18.53 14.76 -7.00
N PRO A 247 -19.14 15.16 -8.12
CA PRO A 247 -18.76 14.71 -9.46
C PRO A 247 -17.64 15.56 -10.08
N TYR A 248 -16.50 15.70 -9.38
CA TYR A 248 -15.35 16.44 -9.93
C TYR A 248 -14.01 15.85 -9.51
N ALA A 249 -13.00 16.11 -10.33
CA ALA A 249 -11.64 15.69 -10.11
C ALA A 249 -10.65 16.76 -10.61
N PHE A 250 -9.38 16.56 -10.28
CA PHE A 250 -8.26 17.34 -10.80
C PHE A 250 -7.15 16.39 -11.26
N CYS A 251 -6.66 16.52 -12.49
CA CYS A 251 -5.41 15.90 -12.89
C CYS A 251 -4.24 16.83 -12.56
N LEU A 252 -3.32 16.34 -11.74
CA LEU A 252 -2.14 17.07 -11.30
C LEU A 252 -0.94 16.52 -12.08
N ASP A 253 -0.53 17.22 -13.13
CA ASP A 253 0.61 16.82 -13.95
C ASP A 253 1.91 16.78 -13.12
N LEU A 254 2.72 15.76 -13.39
CA LEU A 254 4.01 15.53 -12.77
C LEU A 254 5.13 15.64 -13.82
N PRO A 255 6.37 16.00 -13.42
CA PRO A 255 7.48 16.03 -14.35
C PRO A 255 7.84 14.61 -14.80
N GLY A 256 7.97 14.40 -16.11
CA GLY A 256 8.37 13.10 -16.67
C GLY A 256 8.00 12.97 -18.14
N HIS A 257 8.18 11.76 -18.66
CA HIS A 257 7.80 11.38 -20.03
C HIS A 257 6.84 10.19 -20.02
N GLY A 258 6.51 9.68 -21.20
CA GLY A 258 5.72 8.46 -21.31
C GLY A 258 6.53 7.21 -20.98
N TYR A 259 5.86 6.17 -20.46
CA TYR A 259 6.54 4.93 -20.07
C TYR A 259 7.09 4.12 -21.26
N VAL A 260 6.62 4.38 -22.49
CA VAL A 260 7.21 3.78 -23.70
C VAL A 260 8.56 4.42 -24.01
N ASP A 261 8.70 5.72 -23.72
CA ASP A 261 9.97 6.45 -23.91
C ASP A 261 10.97 6.09 -22.82
N SER A 262 10.49 5.82 -21.60
CA SER A 262 11.32 5.35 -20.48
C SER A 262 10.54 4.49 -19.49
N GLY A 263 10.92 3.21 -19.36
CA GLY A 263 10.35 2.31 -18.34
C GLY A 263 10.59 2.77 -16.89
N ALA A 264 11.49 3.73 -16.66
CA ALA A 264 11.68 4.37 -15.35
C ALA A 264 10.39 5.05 -14.83
N GLU A 265 9.50 5.48 -15.73
CA GLU A 265 8.22 6.10 -15.37
C GLU A 265 7.28 5.12 -14.64
N MET A 266 7.48 3.81 -14.75
CA MET A 266 6.66 2.82 -14.02
C MET A 266 6.93 2.75 -12.50
N HIS A 267 7.85 3.57 -11.96
CA HIS A 267 8.31 3.50 -10.57
C HIS A 267 7.74 4.62 -9.68
N TRP A 268 6.70 5.33 -10.12
CA TRP A 268 6.04 6.33 -9.27
C TRP A 268 5.34 5.68 -8.08
N SER A 269 5.54 6.27 -6.91
CA SER A 269 4.93 5.89 -5.64
C SER A 269 4.26 7.10 -4.99
N LEU A 270 3.24 6.83 -4.17
CA LEU A 270 2.48 7.83 -3.42
C LEU A 270 2.62 7.58 -1.91
N ALA A 271 2.90 8.63 -1.14
CA ALA A 271 2.87 8.57 0.32
C ALA A 271 2.14 9.79 0.88
N ILE A 272 1.13 9.58 1.72
CA ILE A 272 0.43 10.66 2.42
C ILE A 272 0.84 10.67 3.89
N ASN A 273 1.04 11.84 4.46
CA ASN A 273 1.32 11.95 5.89
C ASN A 273 0.07 11.67 6.73
N ARG A 274 0.31 11.33 8.01
CA ARG A 274 -0.74 10.83 8.91
C ARG A 274 -1.92 11.78 9.08
N ASP A 275 -1.67 13.08 9.07
CA ASP A 275 -2.71 14.11 9.21
C ASP A 275 -3.39 14.48 7.88
N GLY A 276 -2.97 13.88 6.76
CA GLY A 276 -3.53 14.15 5.44
C GLY A 276 -3.17 15.51 4.84
N SER A 277 -2.29 16.29 5.48
CA SER A 277 -1.96 17.65 5.04
C SER A 277 -0.99 17.69 3.85
N ARG A 278 -0.25 16.62 3.58
CA ARG A 278 0.73 16.52 2.49
C ARG A 278 0.70 15.14 1.85
N LEU A 279 0.58 15.14 0.53
CA LEU A 279 0.82 13.98 -0.31
C LEU A 279 2.16 14.16 -1.04
N TYR A 280 2.92 13.08 -1.16
CA TYR A 280 4.16 13.03 -1.91
C TYR A 280 4.00 12.06 -3.08
N ALA A 281 4.33 12.51 -4.29
CA ALA A 281 4.59 11.63 -5.41
C ALA A 281 6.09 11.57 -5.64
N VAL A 282 6.65 10.38 -5.70
CA VAL A 282 8.10 10.19 -5.80
C VAL A 282 8.44 9.07 -6.78
N ASN A 283 9.42 9.30 -7.64
CA ASN A 283 9.96 8.30 -8.55
C ASN A 283 11.47 8.17 -8.33
N PRO A 284 11.92 7.06 -7.71
CA PRO A 284 13.33 6.82 -7.42
C PRO A 284 14.16 6.51 -8.67
N ALA A 285 13.54 6.03 -9.76
CA ALA A 285 14.24 5.71 -11.00
C ALA A 285 14.54 6.95 -11.85
N THR A 286 13.67 7.97 -11.80
CA THR A 286 13.88 9.27 -12.48
C THR A 286 14.49 10.33 -11.55
N GLY A 287 14.43 10.13 -10.24
CA GLY A 287 14.86 11.09 -9.22
C GLY A 287 13.87 12.23 -9.03
N ALA A 288 12.61 12.08 -9.45
CA ALA A 288 11.59 13.12 -9.34
C ALA A 288 10.84 13.01 -8.01
N VAL A 289 10.49 14.16 -7.44
CA VAL A 289 9.59 14.25 -6.29
C VAL A 289 8.69 15.47 -6.42
N ALA A 290 7.41 15.30 -6.08
CA ALA A 290 6.41 16.35 -6.01
C ALA A 290 5.73 16.33 -4.64
N VAL A 291 5.47 17.51 -4.11
CA VAL A 291 4.71 17.75 -2.88
C VAL A 291 3.38 18.32 -3.29
N ILE A 292 2.30 17.71 -2.81
CA ILE A 292 0.92 18.02 -3.16
C ILE A 292 0.18 18.41 -1.89
N SER A 293 -0.63 19.48 -1.99
CA SER A 293 -1.68 19.77 -1.01
C SER A 293 -2.89 18.91 -1.35
N PRO A 294 -3.36 18.03 -0.44
CA PRO A 294 -4.51 17.16 -0.73
C PRO A 294 -5.88 17.88 -0.73
N GLY A 295 -5.91 19.20 -0.52
CA GLY A 295 -7.14 19.98 -0.72
C GLY A 295 -8.16 19.90 0.41
N ALA A 296 -7.72 20.10 1.66
CA ALA A 296 -8.63 20.09 2.82
C ALA A 296 -9.75 21.15 2.74
N ASN A 297 -9.45 22.36 2.24
CA ASN A 297 -10.43 23.45 2.04
C ASN A 297 -10.33 24.14 0.67
N ASP A 298 -9.39 23.69 -0.17
CA ASP A 298 -9.08 24.25 -1.49
C ASP A 298 -8.92 23.11 -2.51
N ALA A 299 -8.85 23.43 -3.80
CA ALA A 299 -8.52 22.44 -4.82
C ALA A 299 -7.15 21.79 -4.51
N PRO A 300 -7.02 20.45 -4.64
CA PRO A 300 -5.72 19.80 -4.60
C PRO A 300 -4.75 20.40 -5.62
N ALA A 301 -3.49 20.57 -5.24
CA ALA A 301 -2.51 21.24 -6.10
C ALA A 301 -1.08 20.77 -5.83
N VAL A 302 -0.26 20.74 -6.89
CA VAL A 302 1.19 20.57 -6.77
C VAL A 302 1.78 21.85 -6.18
N LEU A 303 2.33 21.75 -4.97
CA LEU A 303 2.96 22.87 -4.27
C LEU A 303 4.40 23.08 -4.74
N ARG A 304 5.12 21.98 -4.96
CA ARG A 304 6.54 22.00 -5.27
C ARG A 304 6.96 20.73 -5.97
N THR A 305 7.85 20.87 -6.95
CA THR A 305 8.58 19.75 -7.56
C THR A 305 10.07 19.93 -7.34
N ALA A 306 10.80 18.82 -7.27
CA ALA A 306 12.26 18.82 -7.23
C ALA A 306 12.81 17.57 -7.90
N ARG A 307 14.10 17.61 -8.21
CA ARG A 307 14.89 16.42 -8.54
C ARG A 307 15.89 16.17 -7.42
N PHE A 308 16.11 14.91 -7.12
CA PHE A 308 17.13 14.47 -6.19
C PHE A 308 18.12 13.53 -6.88
N ASP A 309 19.33 13.46 -6.34
CA ASP A 309 20.38 12.59 -6.85
C ASP A 309 19.94 11.14 -6.69
N LYS A 310 19.58 10.50 -7.82
CA LYS A 310 19.23 9.09 -7.83
C LYS A 310 20.48 8.23 -7.74
N ALA A 311 20.38 7.12 -7.03
CA ALA A 311 21.42 6.10 -7.09
C ALA A 311 21.45 5.48 -8.50
N MET A 312 22.66 5.17 -8.98
CA MET A 312 22.84 4.48 -10.27
C MET A 312 22.24 3.07 -10.17
N SER A 313 21.31 2.73 -11.06
CA SER A 313 20.65 1.43 -11.09
C SER A 313 21.42 0.42 -11.95
N VAL A 314 21.44 -0.83 -11.50
CA VAL A 314 21.56 -2.03 -12.34
C VAL A 314 20.16 -2.49 -12.68
N ALA A 315 19.86 -2.64 -13.97
CA ALA A 315 18.54 -2.89 -14.54
C ALA A 315 17.57 -3.69 -13.63
N GLY A 316 16.43 -3.09 -13.29
CA GLY A 316 15.28 -3.72 -12.64
C GLY A 316 14.01 -3.41 -13.43
N SER A 317 13.12 -4.40 -13.58
CA SER A 317 11.90 -4.30 -14.41
C SER A 317 10.61 -4.25 -13.59
N ALA A 318 10.68 -4.06 -12.28
CA ALA A 318 9.52 -4.22 -11.42
C ALA A 318 8.66 -2.96 -11.38
N SER A 319 7.39 -3.10 -11.79
CA SER A 319 6.32 -2.18 -11.43
C SER A 319 6.03 -2.35 -9.93
N ALA A 320 6.62 -1.51 -9.08
CA ALA A 320 6.33 -1.48 -7.64
C ALA A 320 4.84 -1.17 -7.39
N ALA A 321 4.21 -1.84 -6.42
CA ALA A 321 2.82 -1.55 -6.04
C ALA A 321 2.67 -0.15 -5.46
N ASN A 322 3.59 0.23 -4.58
CA ASN A 322 3.79 1.54 -3.98
C ASN A 322 4.96 1.39 -2.98
N ALA A 323 6.13 1.96 -3.27
CA ALA A 323 7.35 1.77 -2.48
C ALA A 323 7.75 3.04 -1.73
N ALA A 324 6.77 3.79 -1.19
CA ALA A 324 7.03 5.02 -0.45
C ALA A 324 6.26 5.06 0.89
N VAL A 325 6.91 5.61 1.90
CA VAL A 325 6.32 5.88 3.22
C VAL A 325 6.81 7.24 3.72
N VAL A 326 6.03 7.90 4.58
CA VAL A 326 6.44 9.15 5.24
C VAL A 326 6.32 8.97 6.75
N SER A 327 7.28 9.52 7.50
CA SER A 327 7.26 9.50 8.97
C SER A 327 6.04 10.24 9.52
N ALA A 328 5.58 9.88 10.71
CA ALA A 328 4.38 10.43 11.33
C ALA A 328 4.51 11.93 11.62
N ASP A 329 5.72 12.42 11.87
CA ASP A 329 6.02 13.85 12.00
C ASP A 329 6.09 14.59 10.65
N GLY A 330 5.99 13.86 9.54
CA GLY A 330 6.04 14.40 8.18
C GLY A 330 7.42 14.89 7.72
N ALA A 331 8.48 14.71 8.51
CA ALA A 331 9.80 15.27 8.24
C ALA A 331 10.64 14.42 7.27
N THR A 332 10.34 13.12 7.15
CA THR A 332 11.14 12.18 6.37
C THR A 332 10.25 11.37 5.42
N LEU A 333 10.50 11.52 4.12
CA LEU A 333 9.96 10.65 3.08
C LEU A 333 11.00 9.56 2.79
N VAL A 334 10.57 8.30 2.77
CA VAL A 334 11.43 7.18 2.38
C VAL A 334 10.85 6.52 1.14
N VAL A 335 11.71 6.28 0.14
CA VAL A 335 11.32 5.66 -1.13
C VAL A 335 12.27 4.52 -1.48
N GLY A 336 11.71 3.39 -1.90
CA GLY A 336 12.42 2.23 -2.44
C GLY A 336 12.24 2.14 -3.95
N GLY A 337 13.25 1.61 -4.65
CA GLY A 337 13.18 1.39 -6.09
C GLY A 337 14.36 0.57 -6.63
N PRO A 338 14.69 0.69 -7.93
CA PRO A 338 15.69 -0.14 -8.61
C PRO A 338 17.16 0.00 -8.15
N ALA A 339 17.42 0.86 -7.16
CA ALA A 339 18.76 1.16 -6.65
C ALA A 339 18.75 1.30 -5.12
N GLY A 340 17.93 0.48 -4.45
CA GLY A 340 17.78 0.48 -3.00
C GLY A 340 16.76 1.48 -2.49
N ILE A 341 17.08 2.09 -1.35
CA ILE A 341 16.22 3.00 -0.59
C ILE A 341 16.90 4.36 -0.44
N ALA A 342 16.12 5.44 -0.52
CA ALA A 342 16.54 6.80 -0.20
C ALA A 342 15.66 7.43 0.88
N TRP A 343 16.30 8.09 1.85
CA TRP A 343 15.64 8.94 2.86
C TRP A 343 15.74 10.39 2.42
N ILE A 344 14.61 11.05 2.22
CA ILE A 344 14.50 12.41 1.71
C ILE A 344 13.94 13.31 2.82
N ASP A 345 14.62 14.43 3.08
CA ASP A 345 14.05 15.50 3.90
C ASP A 345 12.87 16.14 3.18
N THR A 346 11.69 16.18 3.80
CA THR A 346 10.49 16.73 3.15
C THR A 346 10.54 18.25 3.00
N ALA A 347 11.26 18.95 3.88
CA ALA A 347 11.42 20.40 3.81
C ALA A 347 12.36 20.83 2.67
N SER A 348 13.51 20.18 2.50
CA SER A 348 14.50 20.52 1.48
C SER A 348 14.39 19.70 0.20
N LEU A 349 13.68 18.56 0.21
CA LEU A 349 13.62 17.55 -0.85
C LEU A 349 15.00 17.04 -1.28
N ARG A 350 15.93 16.92 -0.32
CA ARG A 350 17.27 16.39 -0.54
C ARG A 350 17.40 15.03 0.11
N VAL A 351 18.15 14.14 -0.53
CA VAL A 351 18.49 12.85 0.06
C VAL A 351 19.45 13.07 1.23
N ARG A 352 19.14 12.46 2.37
CA ARG A 352 19.96 12.43 3.58
C ARG A 352 20.76 11.15 3.72
N ALA A 353 20.23 10.04 3.22
CA ALA A 353 20.85 8.72 3.33
C ALA A 353 20.34 7.78 2.24
N HIS A 354 21.14 6.76 1.96
CA HIS A 354 20.79 5.62 1.12
C HIS A 354 21.09 4.32 1.86
N ALA A 355 20.33 3.26 1.55
CA ALA A 355 20.60 1.90 2.01
C ALA A 355 20.23 0.89 0.92
N LEU A 356 20.73 -0.34 1.06
CA LEU A 356 20.41 -1.46 0.17
C LEU A 356 20.68 -1.17 -1.32
N ALA A 357 21.79 -0.50 -1.65
CA ALA A 357 22.13 -0.17 -3.03
C ALA A 357 22.28 -1.41 -3.95
N ASP A 358 22.41 -2.60 -3.35
CA ASP A 358 22.43 -3.90 -4.01
C ASP A 358 21.04 -4.52 -4.24
N TRP A 359 19.96 -3.84 -3.85
CA TRP A 359 18.58 -4.34 -3.94
C TRP A 359 17.74 -3.52 -4.93
N SER A 360 16.81 -4.20 -5.61
CA SER A 360 15.63 -3.55 -6.20
C SER A 360 14.49 -3.71 -5.21
N VAL A 361 13.97 -2.61 -4.68
CA VAL A 361 12.96 -2.58 -3.61
C VAL A 361 11.58 -2.25 -4.20
N SER A 362 10.61 -3.14 -4.01
CA SER A 362 9.24 -3.01 -4.55
C SER A 362 8.21 -2.54 -3.51
N SER A 363 8.51 -2.64 -2.22
CA SER A 363 7.57 -2.23 -1.18
C SER A 363 8.29 -1.85 0.11
N LEU A 364 7.67 -0.92 0.85
CA LEU A 364 8.15 -0.41 2.12
C LEU A 364 7.01 -0.40 3.15
N GLY A 365 7.34 -0.54 4.43
CA GLY A 365 6.37 -0.41 5.52
C GLY A 365 7.04 -0.03 6.84
N LEU A 366 6.43 0.88 7.60
CA LEU A 366 6.92 1.33 8.91
C LEU A 366 6.29 0.49 10.03
N SER A 367 7.05 0.16 11.06
CA SER A 367 6.51 -0.47 12.26
C SER A 367 5.56 0.46 13.04
N PRO A 368 4.63 -0.07 13.86
CA PRO A 368 3.81 0.74 14.74
C PRO A 368 4.67 1.46 15.80
N GLY A 369 5.03 2.71 15.54
CA GLY A 369 5.99 3.49 16.33
C GLY A 369 7.25 3.90 15.56
N GLU A 370 7.36 3.52 14.28
CA GLU A 370 8.31 4.03 13.29
C GLU A 370 9.79 3.90 13.66
N GLN A 371 10.11 2.96 14.54
CA GLN A 371 11.50 2.65 14.88
C GLN A 371 12.18 1.86 13.77
N ASN A 372 11.42 1.00 13.09
CA ASN A 372 11.89 0.15 12.01
C ASN A 372 11.15 0.45 10.72
N LEU A 373 11.90 0.46 9.62
CA LEU A 373 11.44 0.34 8.26
C LEU A 373 11.67 -1.10 7.80
N TYR A 374 10.66 -1.69 7.19
CA TYR A 374 10.75 -2.95 6.47
C TYR A 374 10.78 -2.67 4.98
N ALA A 375 11.72 -3.29 4.27
CA ALA A 375 11.83 -3.20 2.84
C ALA A 375 11.79 -4.57 2.20
N ILE A 376 10.97 -4.71 1.17
CA ILE A 376 10.81 -5.94 0.40
C ILE A 376 11.52 -5.76 -0.93
N GLY A 377 12.50 -6.61 -1.20
CA GLY A 377 13.17 -6.71 -2.49
C GLY A 377 12.31 -7.46 -3.50
N ASP A 378 12.48 -7.21 -4.79
CA ASP A 378 11.74 -7.91 -5.86
C ASP A 378 11.96 -9.42 -5.88
N ASP A 379 13.04 -9.88 -5.25
CA ASP A 379 13.39 -11.28 -5.04
C ASP A 379 12.68 -11.91 -3.82
N GLY A 380 11.84 -11.15 -3.10
CA GLY A 380 11.11 -11.60 -1.92
C GLY A 380 11.89 -11.50 -0.61
N ARG A 381 13.16 -11.09 -0.63
CA ARG A 381 13.92 -10.87 0.61
C ARG A 381 13.41 -9.64 1.34
N ILE A 382 13.48 -9.70 2.66
CA ILE A 382 13.07 -8.62 3.56
C ILE A 382 14.27 -8.10 4.33
N ALA A 383 14.41 -6.78 4.40
CA ALA A 383 15.37 -6.10 5.25
C ALA A 383 14.67 -5.31 6.35
N VAL A 384 15.28 -5.29 7.54
CA VAL A 384 14.87 -4.44 8.68
C VAL A 384 15.89 -3.33 8.83
N ILE A 385 15.44 -2.08 8.81
CA ILE A 385 16.29 -0.90 8.83
C ILE A 385 15.82 0.02 9.95
N SER A 386 16.75 0.49 10.77
CA SER A 386 16.46 1.52 11.77
C SER A 386 16.12 2.85 11.08
N MET A 387 14.96 3.44 11.40
CA MET A 387 14.59 4.76 10.87
C MET A 387 15.50 5.89 11.39
N ALA A 388 16.07 5.74 12.59
CA ALA A 388 16.92 6.76 13.20
C ALA A 388 18.35 6.76 12.66
N THR A 389 18.92 5.56 12.43
CA THR A 389 20.34 5.40 12.07
C THR A 389 20.55 4.93 10.64
N THR A 390 19.49 4.55 9.93
CA THR A 390 19.52 3.96 8.57
C THR A 390 20.32 2.66 8.44
N SER A 391 20.74 2.10 9.58
CA SER A 391 21.49 0.85 9.63
C SER A 391 20.57 -0.33 9.43
N VAL A 392 20.96 -1.24 8.55
CA VAL A 392 20.28 -2.53 8.35
C VAL A 392 20.58 -3.44 9.53
N SER A 393 19.57 -3.82 10.29
CA SER A 393 19.69 -4.70 11.46
C SER A 393 19.49 -6.18 11.12
N ALA A 394 18.73 -6.48 10.07
CA ALA A 394 18.52 -7.83 9.56
C ALA A 394 18.23 -7.85 8.06
N LYS A 395 18.60 -8.97 7.41
CA LYS A 395 18.16 -9.36 6.07
C LYS A 395 17.77 -10.84 6.15
N PHE A 396 16.60 -11.21 5.62
CA PHE A 396 16.11 -12.58 5.63
C PHE A 396 15.24 -12.86 4.40
N ASP A 397 15.01 -14.14 4.13
CA ASP A 397 14.14 -14.62 3.06
C ASP A 397 13.04 -15.49 3.69
N PRO A 398 11.76 -15.06 3.66
CA PRO A 398 10.67 -15.86 4.19
C PRO A 398 10.29 -17.02 3.25
N ALA A 399 10.81 -17.06 2.02
CA ALA A 399 10.54 -18.05 0.98
C ALA A 399 9.05 -18.20 0.64
N GLU A 400 8.29 -17.10 0.67
CA GLU A 400 6.84 -17.10 0.48
C GLU A 400 6.38 -16.99 -0.98
N GLY A 401 7.27 -16.58 -1.89
CA GLY A 401 6.98 -16.46 -3.32
C GLY A 401 7.40 -15.11 -3.87
N ARG A 402 6.77 -14.68 -4.98
CA ARG A 402 7.04 -13.36 -5.56
C ARG A 402 6.24 -12.29 -4.84
N PRO A 403 6.87 -11.24 -4.30
CA PRO A 403 6.19 -10.18 -3.58
C PRO A 403 5.24 -9.40 -4.49
N MET A 404 4.10 -8.98 -3.94
CA MET A 404 3.19 -8.03 -4.56
C MET A 404 3.19 -6.70 -3.79
N SER A 405 3.10 -6.75 -2.46
CA SER A 405 3.19 -5.57 -1.59
C SER A 405 3.26 -5.96 -0.11
N LEU A 406 4.00 -5.17 0.69
CA LEU A 406 3.86 -5.14 2.13
C LEU A 406 2.61 -4.31 2.48
N MET A 407 1.51 -5.00 2.75
CA MET A 407 0.21 -4.36 2.98
C MET A 407 0.12 -3.70 4.37
N ARG A 408 0.80 -4.28 5.38
CA ARG A 408 0.86 -3.75 6.75
C ARG A 408 2.04 -4.30 7.53
N VAL A 409 2.53 -3.48 8.45
CA VAL A 409 3.34 -3.92 9.60
C VAL A 409 2.52 -3.69 10.86
N ALA A 410 2.34 -4.73 11.66
CA ALA A 410 1.61 -4.67 12.92
C ALA A 410 2.52 -5.09 14.07
N ALA A 411 2.21 -4.66 15.29
CA ALA A 411 2.87 -5.19 16.46
C ALA A 411 2.34 -6.59 16.74
N ALA A 412 3.23 -7.52 17.09
CA ALA A 412 2.87 -8.88 17.52
C ALA A 412 2.04 -8.91 18.80
#